data_AF-A0A7W9KEM1-F1
#
_entry.id   AF-A0A7W9KEM1-F1
#
_cell.length_a   1.000
_cell.length_b   1.000
_cell.length_c   1.000
_cell.angle_alpha   90.00
_cell.angle_beta   90.00
_cell.angle_gamma   90.00
#
_symmetry.space_group_name_H-M   'P 1'
#
loop_
_entity.id
_entity.type
_entity.pdbx_description
1 polymer ?
#
loop_
_entity_poly.entity_id
_entity_poly.type
_entity_poly.pdbx_seq_one_letter_code
_entity_poly.pdbx_strand_id
1 'polypeptide(L)'
;MESMFGRQRVEIAPGAVHTPDWLSLDEQQRLVAACREWAAPPAGMRHTRLPSGGVMSVQTVCLGWHWTPYRYSRTTEDGSPVKPLPDWLADLGRRAVGDPAHRPDIALVNFYDQAAKMGMHQDKDERSDAPVVSLSIGDSCVFRFGNTENRNRPWTDVELRSGDLFVFGGPSRFAYHGVTKTLPGTGDPATGLITGRLNITLRVSGLD
;
A
#
# COMPACT_ATOMS: atom_id res chain seq x y z
N MET A 1 -26.95 2.46 -12.01
CA MET A 1 -27.81 1.54 -11.24
C MET A 1 -26.87 0.81 -10.29
N GLU A 2 -26.42 1.48 -9.24
CA GLU A 2 -25.62 0.82 -8.19
C GLU A 2 -26.52 -0.20 -7.50
N SER A 3 -26.04 -1.44 -7.44
CA SER A 3 -26.75 -2.58 -6.87
C SER A 3 -27.11 -2.29 -5.41
N MET A 4 -28.36 -2.61 -5.01
CA MET A 4 -28.81 -2.56 -3.61
C MET A 4 -28.07 -3.55 -2.69
N PHE A 5 -27.14 -4.33 -3.24
CA PHE A 5 -26.18 -5.16 -2.52
C PHE A 5 -24.80 -4.48 -2.58
N GLY A 6 -24.22 -4.21 -1.41
CA GLY A 6 -22.88 -3.62 -1.28
C GLY A 6 -21.80 -4.44 -2.01
N ARG A 7 -20.63 -3.82 -2.23
CA ARG A 7 -19.51 -4.46 -2.93
C ARG A 7 -19.02 -5.66 -2.12
N GLN A 8 -18.94 -6.83 -2.75
CA GLN A 8 -18.62 -8.08 -2.06
C GLN A 8 -17.11 -8.36 -2.03
N ARG A 9 -16.66 -9.10 -1.02
CA ARG A 9 -15.30 -9.67 -0.96
C ARG A 9 -15.09 -10.64 -2.12
N VAL A 10 -13.99 -10.49 -2.85
CA VAL A 10 -13.66 -11.33 -4.03
C VAL A 10 -12.23 -11.86 -3.94
N GLU A 11 -12.05 -13.15 -4.21
CA GLU A 11 -10.74 -13.74 -4.47
C GLU A 11 -10.37 -13.50 -5.94
N ILE A 12 -9.30 -12.74 -6.16
CA ILE A 12 -8.84 -12.30 -7.49
C ILE A 12 -7.94 -13.37 -8.12
N ALA A 13 -7.15 -14.04 -7.29
CA ALA A 13 -6.29 -15.17 -7.62
C ALA A 13 -6.03 -15.97 -6.32
N PRO A 14 -5.52 -17.22 -6.39
CA PRO A 14 -5.20 -18.00 -5.20
C PRO A 14 -4.30 -17.22 -4.22
N GLY A 15 -4.84 -16.92 -3.04
CA GLY A 15 -4.14 -16.15 -2.01
C GLY A 15 -4.11 -14.63 -2.22
N ALA A 16 -4.90 -14.09 -3.15
CA ALA A 16 -5.08 -12.66 -3.40
C ALA A 16 -6.56 -12.25 -3.30
N VAL A 17 -6.89 -11.40 -2.35
CA VAL A 17 -8.27 -11.08 -1.98
C VAL A 17 -8.48 -9.56 -1.94
N HIS A 18 -9.52 -9.10 -2.63
CA HIS A 18 -10.07 -7.74 -2.50
C HIS A 18 -11.26 -7.75 -1.55
N THR A 19 -11.22 -6.91 -0.52
CA THR A 19 -12.32 -6.70 0.42
C THR A 19 -12.73 -5.23 0.37
N PRO A 20 -13.82 -4.91 -0.35
CA PRO A 20 -14.36 -3.57 -0.41
C PRO A 20 -14.83 -3.05 0.94
N ASP A 21 -14.80 -1.73 1.13
CA ASP A 21 -15.44 -1.03 2.26
C ASP A 21 -14.99 -1.57 3.64
N TRP A 22 -13.72 -2.01 3.73
CA TRP A 22 -13.17 -2.70 4.90
C TRP A 22 -12.76 -1.74 6.03
N LEU A 23 -12.28 -0.54 5.68
CA LEU A 23 -12.02 0.53 6.64
C LEU A 23 -13.29 1.35 6.86
N SER A 24 -13.66 1.56 8.11
CA SER A 24 -14.69 2.55 8.45
C SER A 24 -14.22 3.98 8.10
N LEU A 25 -15.15 4.93 8.05
CA LEU A 25 -14.79 6.34 7.83
C LEU A 25 -13.85 6.86 8.93
N ASP A 26 -14.09 6.51 10.19
CA ASP A 26 -13.25 6.91 11.33
C ASP A 26 -11.82 6.35 11.21
N GLU A 27 -11.69 5.10 10.76
CA GLU A 27 -10.37 4.50 10.50
C GLU A 27 -9.66 5.20 9.35
N GLN A 28 -10.38 5.55 8.29
CA GLN A 28 -9.83 6.32 7.17
C GLN A 28 -9.35 7.71 7.64
N GLN A 29 -10.16 8.43 8.42
CA GLN A 29 -9.80 9.73 8.99
C GLN A 29 -8.55 9.65 9.88
N ARG A 30 -8.48 8.65 10.76
CA ARG A 30 -7.31 8.42 11.62
C ARG A 30 -6.05 8.14 10.80
N LEU A 31 -6.16 7.30 9.76
CA LEU A 31 -5.04 6.99 8.88
C LEU A 31 -4.60 8.23 8.08
N VAL A 32 -5.52 9.05 7.57
CA VAL A 32 -5.18 10.30 6.87
C VAL A 32 -4.46 11.28 7.78
N ALA A 33 -4.93 11.46 9.02
CA ALA A 33 -4.27 12.30 10.01
C ALA A 33 -2.85 11.80 10.32
N ALA A 34 -2.69 10.50 10.60
CA ALA A 34 -1.39 9.90 10.88
C ALA A 34 -0.43 10.00 9.68
N CYS A 35 -0.92 9.80 8.46
CA CYS A 35 -0.13 9.96 7.23
C CYS A 35 0.41 11.39 7.06
N ARG A 36 -0.34 12.43 7.47
CA ARG A 36 0.16 13.81 7.44
C ARG A 36 1.29 14.03 8.43
N GLU A 37 1.17 13.49 9.64
CA GLU A 37 2.23 13.55 10.65
C GLU A 37 3.48 12.81 10.16
N TRP A 38 3.32 11.64 9.54
CA TRP A 38 4.44 10.89 8.98
C TRP A 38 5.04 11.56 7.73
N ALA A 39 4.26 12.33 6.97
CA ALA A 39 4.81 13.06 5.82
C ALA A 39 5.79 14.17 6.24
N ALA A 40 5.68 14.69 7.47
CA ALA A 40 6.54 15.75 7.97
C ALA A 40 7.98 15.28 8.28
N PRO A 41 9.01 16.13 8.04
CA PRO A 41 10.37 15.88 8.48
C PRO A 41 10.49 15.72 10.00
N PRO A 42 11.54 15.03 10.50
CA PRO A 42 12.57 14.29 9.75
C PRO A 42 12.04 12.96 9.19
N ALA A 43 12.74 12.36 8.23
CA ALA A 43 12.33 11.09 7.59
C ALA A 43 10.90 11.13 6.99
N GLY A 44 10.56 12.27 6.38
CA GLY A 44 9.24 12.53 5.80
C GLY A 44 9.03 11.90 4.43
N MET A 45 7.92 12.28 3.81
CA MET A 45 7.51 11.79 2.50
C MET A 45 8.41 12.35 1.39
N ARG A 46 8.87 11.48 0.47
CA ARG A 46 9.82 11.84 -0.59
C ARG A 46 9.54 11.12 -1.91
N HIS A 47 10.03 11.67 -3.01
CA HIS A 47 10.15 10.90 -4.25
C HIS A 47 11.39 10.01 -4.20
N THR A 48 11.23 8.73 -4.53
CA THR A 48 12.34 7.79 -4.57
C THR A 48 13.08 7.88 -5.91
N ARG A 49 14.41 8.00 -5.85
CA ARG A 49 15.29 7.88 -7.03
C ARG A 49 15.61 6.41 -7.27
N LEU A 50 15.37 5.95 -8.49
CA LEU A 50 15.67 4.59 -8.91
C LEU A 50 17.11 4.49 -9.42
N PRO A 51 17.75 3.30 -9.34
CA PRO A 51 19.12 3.09 -9.83
C PRO A 51 19.29 3.38 -11.33
N SER A 52 18.21 3.29 -12.11
CA SER A 52 18.18 3.66 -13.53
C SER A 52 18.20 5.17 -13.79
N GLY A 53 18.24 6.00 -12.75
CA GLY A 53 18.17 7.47 -12.83
C GLY A 53 16.75 8.03 -12.88
N GLY A 54 15.73 7.19 -13.02
CA GLY A 54 14.32 7.60 -12.98
C GLY A 54 13.88 8.02 -11.57
N VAL A 55 12.93 8.94 -11.49
CA VAL A 55 12.29 9.35 -10.22
C VAL A 55 10.87 8.82 -10.20
N MET A 56 10.48 8.15 -9.12
CA MET A 56 9.11 7.68 -8.94
C MET A 56 8.17 8.89 -8.82
N SER A 57 7.10 8.91 -9.63
CA SER A 57 6.04 9.94 -9.52
C SER A 57 5.29 9.88 -8.20
N VAL A 58 5.27 8.72 -7.55
CA VAL A 58 4.69 8.51 -6.23
C VAL A 58 5.63 9.04 -5.16
N GLN A 59 5.07 9.69 -4.14
CA GLN A 59 5.81 10.05 -2.94
C GLN A 59 5.62 8.98 -1.87
N THR A 60 6.68 8.61 -1.17
CA THR A 60 6.65 7.55 -0.16
C THR A 60 7.27 8.02 1.15
N VAL A 61 6.62 7.67 2.26
CA VAL A 61 7.25 7.61 3.59
C VAL A 61 7.24 6.16 4.09
N CYS A 62 8.28 5.77 4.81
CA CYS A 62 8.40 4.42 5.37
C CYS A 62 8.37 4.47 6.90
N LEU A 63 7.72 3.47 7.51
CA LEU A 63 7.70 3.24 8.94
C LEU A 63 8.31 1.88 9.27
N GLY A 64 8.97 1.79 10.42
CA GLY A 64 9.66 0.59 10.92
C GLY A 64 10.99 0.34 10.22
N TRP A 65 10.98 0.24 8.90
CA TRP A 65 12.19 0.18 8.06
C TRP A 65 12.10 1.13 6.88
N HIS A 66 13.20 1.80 6.59
CA HIS A 66 13.36 2.67 5.45
C HIS A 66 13.70 1.84 4.22
N TRP A 67 12.82 1.86 3.22
CA TRP A 67 13.08 1.25 1.93
C TRP A 67 13.85 2.20 1.01
N THR A 68 14.92 1.68 0.45
CA THR A 68 15.53 2.15 -0.80
C THR A 68 15.57 0.97 -1.77
N PRO A 69 15.68 1.21 -3.10
CA PRO A 69 15.69 0.11 -4.07
C PRO A 69 16.66 -1.01 -3.66
N TYR A 70 16.11 -2.22 -3.45
CA TYR A 70 16.83 -3.43 -3.06
C TYR A 70 17.32 -3.52 -1.60
N ARG A 71 16.92 -2.60 -0.71
CA ARG A 71 17.40 -2.58 0.67
C ARG A 71 16.42 -1.96 1.66
N TYR A 72 16.39 -2.54 2.86
CA TYR A 72 15.81 -1.93 4.06
C TYR A 72 16.90 -1.47 5.04
N SER A 73 16.67 -0.34 5.72
CA SER A 73 17.57 0.25 6.73
C SER A 73 16.77 0.84 7.90
N ARG A 74 17.40 1.00 9.07
CA ARG A 74 16.81 1.75 10.20
C ARG A 74 17.03 3.27 10.11
N THR A 75 17.83 3.72 9.13
CA THR A 75 18.09 5.13 8.85
C THR A 75 17.76 5.47 7.40
N THR A 76 17.36 6.72 7.19
CA THR A 76 17.11 7.32 5.87
C THR A 76 18.41 7.73 5.19
N GLU A 77 18.32 8.09 3.91
CA GLU A 77 19.47 8.53 3.09
C GLU A 77 20.17 9.79 3.66
N ASP A 78 19.45 10.64 4.39
CA ASP A 78 19.98 11.83 5.07
C ASP A 78 20.51 11.54 6.50
N GLY A 79 20.51 10.28 6.92
CA GLY A 79 20.98 9.83 8.23
C GLY A 79 19.94 9.92 9.36
N SER A 80 18.74 10.44 9.11
CA SER A 80 17.67 10.46 10.10
C SER A 80 17.20 9.04 10.46
N PRO A 81 16.75 8.76 11.70
CA PRO A 81 16.11 7.49 12.00
C PRO A 81 14.79 7.36 11.24
N VAL A 82 14.47 6.15 10.76
CA VAL A 82 13.14 5.86 10.22
C VAL A 82 12.08 6.03 11.32
N LYS A 83 10.89 6.49 10.94
CA LYS A 83 9.77 6.61 11.89
C LYS A 83 9.37 5.20 12.39
N PRO A 84 9.01 5.04 13.67
CA PRO A 84 8.58 3.74 14.18
C PRO A 84 7.27 3.32 13.52
N LEU A 85 7.06 2.01 13.38
CA LEU A 85 5.74 1.45 13.04
C LEU A 85 4.88 1.41 14.32
N PRO A 86 3.75 2.10 14.39
CA PRO A 86 2.89 2.05 15.58
C PRO A 86 2.19 0.71 15.73
N ASP A 87 2.06 0.21 16.96
CA ASP A 87 1.43 -1.08 17.24
C ASP A 87 0.01 -1.19 16.69
N TRP A 88 -0.78 -0.11 16.78
CA TRP A 88 -2.15 -0.08 16.26
C TRP A 88 -2.21 -0.26 14.74
N LEU A 89 -1.19 0.16 14.00
CA LEU A 89 -1.10 -0.06 12.56
C LEU A 89 -0.68 -1.50 12.27
N ALA A 90 0.20 -2.08 13.09
CA ALA A 90 0.52 -3.49 13.01
C ALA A 90 -0.68 -4.40 13.36
N ASP A 91 -1.52 -3.99 14.31
CA ASP A 91 -2.80 -4.64 14.62
C ASP A 91 -3.76 -4.61 13.45
N LEU A 92 -3.79 -3.50 12.70
CA LEU A 92 -4.57 -3.40 11.48
C LEU A 92 -4.13 -4.43 10.43
N GLY A 93 -2.82 -4.64 10.29
CA GLY A 93 -2.26 -5.70 9.44
C GLY A 93 -2.64 -7.10 9.90
N ARG A 94 -2.57 -7.38 11.21
CA ARG A 94 -3.05 -8.64 11.80
C ARG A 94 -4.52 -8.89 11.50
N ARG A 95 -5.35 -7.86 11.69
CA ARG A 95 -6.80 -7.91 11.41
C ARG A 95 -7.08 -8.15 9.92
N ALA A 96 -6.32 -7.52 9.03
CA ALA A 96 -6.48 -7.67 7.58
C ALA A 96 -6.14 -9.08 7.09
N VAL A 97 -5.09 -9.70 7.64
CA VAL A 97 -4.73 -11.10 7.32
C VAL A 97 -5.65 -12.09 8.04
N GLY A 98 -6.21 -11.73 9.20
CA GLY A 98 -6.99 -12.64 10.04
C GLY A 98 -6.10 -13.60 10.85
N ASP A 99 -4.81 -13.28 11.00
CA ASP A 99 -3.84 -14.12 11.69
C ASP A 99 -3.17 -13.35 12.85
N PRO A 100 -3.43 -13.74 14.12
CA PRO A 100 -2.78 -13.17 15.28
C PRO A 100 -1.27 -13.40 15.33
N ALA A 101 -0.68 -14.28 14.52
CA ALA A 101 0.75 -14.50 14.39
C ALA A 101 1.42 -13.60 13.34
N HIS A 102 0.64 -12.89 12.50
CA HIS A 102 1.20 -11.93 11.55
C HIS A 102 1.89 -10.77 12.29
N ARG A 103 3.15 -10.47 11.95
CA ARG A 103 3.98 -9.46 12.64
C ARG A 103 4.54 -8.47 11.61
N PRO A 104 3.70 -7.60 11.01
CA PRO A 104 4.21 -6.58 10.12
C PRO A 104 5.07 -5.61 10.91
N ASP A 105 6.26 -5.34 10.38
CA ASP A 105 7.26 -4.42 10.95
C ASP A 105 7.67 -3.34 9.94
N ILE A 106 7.04 -3.35 8.77
CA ILE A 106 7.19 -2.35 7.70
C ILE A 106 5.83 -1.77 7.38
N ALA A 107 5.75 -0.45 7.23
CA ALA A 107 4.72 0.19 6.44
C ALA A 107 5.32 1.11 5.37
N LEU A 108 4.90 0.96 4.12
CA LEU A 108 5.15 1.96 3.07
C LEU A 108 3.85 2.72 2.81
N VAL A 109 3.89 4.03 3.07
CA VAL A 109 2.78 4.95 2.78
C VAL A 109 3.10 5.68 1.49
N ASN A 110 2.32 5.41 0.45
CA ASN A 110 2.45 5.96 -0.88
C ASN A 110 1.34 7.01 -1.11
N PHE A 111 1.73 8.22 -1.50
CA PHE A 111 0.83 9.26 -1.97
C PHE A 111 0.92 9.39 -3.50
N TYR A 112 -0.24 9.34 -4.14
CA TYR A 112 -0.41 9.50 -5.58
C TYR A 112 -1.18 10.80 -5.82
N ASP A 113 -0.58 11.73 -6.55
CA ASP A 113 -1.31 12.83 -7.14
C ASP A 113 -2.14 12.35 -8.36
N GLN A 114 -2.75 13.29 -9.09
CA GLN A 114 -3.61 12.98 -10.24
C GLN A 114 -2.86 12.36 -11.44
N ALA A 115 -1.54 12.53 -11.54
CA ALA A 115 -0.72 12.04 -12.64
C ALA A 115 0.15 10.82 -12.24
N ALA A 116 0.30 10.58 -10.94
CA ALA A 116 1.15 9.54 -10.40
C ALA A 116 0.67 8.14 -10.77
N LYS A 117 1.64 7.29 -11.13
CA LYS A 117 1.44 5.89 -11.46
C LYS A 117 2.58 5.04 -10.93
N MET A 118 2.33 3.74 -10.81
CA MET A 118 3.32 2.76 -10.36
C MET A 118 3.28 1.58 -11.31
N GLY A 119 4.36 1.38 -12.06
CA GLY A 119 4.48 0.28 -13.01
C GLY A 119 4.48 -1.10 -12.34
N MET A 120 4.37 -2.15 -13.16
CA MET A 120 4.38 -3.53 -12.68
C MET A 120 5.69 -3.85 -11.95
N HIS A 121 5.58 -4.17 -10.67
CA HIS A 121 6.69 -4.51 -9.77
C HIS A 121 6.29 -5.66 -8.83
N GLN A 122 7.27 -6.20 -8.12
CA GLN A 122 7.08 -7.18 -7.07
C GLN A 122 7.60 -6.58 -5.77
N ASP A 123 6.93 -6.91 -4.67
CA ASP A 123 7.43 -6.70 -3.33
C ASP A 123 8.29 -7.90 -2.95
N LYS A 124 9.60 -7.81 -3.24
CA LYS A 124 10.55 -8.93 -3.10
C LYS A 124 11.84 -8.57 -2.36
N ASP A 125 11.88 -7.39 -1.76
CA ASP A 125 13.05 -6.92 -1.01
C ASP A 125 12.99 -7.39 0.45
N GLU A 126 11.87 -7.95 0.89
CA GLU A 126 11.74 -8.62 2.19
C GLU A 126 12.33 -10.04 2.17
N ARG A 127 12.86 -10.52 3.30
CA ARG A 127 13.24 -11.92 3.51
C ARG A 127 12.05 -12.83 3.82
N SER A 128 10.93 -12.25 4.25
CA SER A 128 9.71 -12.97 4.62
C SER A 128 8.75 -13.11 3.43
N ASP A 129 8.11 -14.27 3.35
CA ASP A 129 7.03 -14.59 2.43
C ASP A 129 5.62 -14.31 3.00
N ALA A 130 5.55 -13.69 4.19
CA ALA A 130 4.28 -13.32 4.81
C ALA A 130 3.47 -12.37 3.91
N PRO A 131 2.12 -12.42 3.94
CA PRO A 131 1.27 -11.64 3.04
C PRO A 131 1.55 -10.13 3.06
N VAL A 132 1.33 -9.49 1.92
CA VAL A 132 1.26 -8.03 1.81
C VAL A 132 -0.18 -7.60 2.03
N VAL A 133 -0.37 -6.66 2.96
CA VAL A 133 -1.65 -5.98 3.21
C VAL A 133 -1.60 -4.61 2.58
N SER A 134 -2.61 -4.23 1.79
CA SER A 134 -2.68 -2.96 1.06
C SER A 134 -4.01 -2.27 1.33
N LEU A 135 -3.95 -1.07 1.93
CA LEU A 135 -5.11 -0.26 2.26
C LEU A 135 -5.19 0.94 1.31
N SER A 136 -6.40 1.32 0.88
CA SER A 136 -6.63 2.45 -0.03
C SER A 136 -7.51 3.53 0.60
N ILE A 137 -7.11 4.81 0.48
CA ILE A 137 -7.88 5.97 0.96
C ILE A 137 -7.79 7.10 -0.07
N GLY A 138 -8.89 7.81 -0.32
CA GLY A 138 -8.96 8.91 -1.28
C GLY A 138 -9.39 8.48 -2.67
N ASP A 139 -8.82 9.12 -3.69
CA ASP A 139 -9.15 8.85 -5.08
C ASP A 139 -8.97 7.37 -5.43
N SER A 140 -9.94 6.83 -6.17
CA SER A 140 -9.92 5.46 -6.65
C SER A 140 -8.78 5.23 -7.64
N CYS A 141 -8.37 3.98 -7.85
CA CYS A 141 -7.36 3.66 -8.84
C CYS A 141 -7.66 2.36 -9.58
N VAL A 142 -7.07 2.21 -10.76
CA VAL A 142 -7.02 0.91 -11.46
C VAL A 142 -5.74 0.18 -11.04
N PHE A 143 -5.91 -0.76 -10.11
CA PHE A 143 -4.88 -1.66 -9.64
C PHE A 143 -4.79 -2.88 -10.54
N ARG A 144 -3.63 -3.09 -11.15
CA ARG A 144 -3.38 -4.25 -12.00
C ARG A 144 -2.67 -5.32 -11.18
N PHE A 145 -3.28 -6.50 -11.10
CA PHE A 145 -2.74 -7.66 -10.39
C PHE A 145 -2.42 -8.78 -11.38
N GLY A 146 -1.14 -9.12 -11.52
CA GLY A 146 -0.61 -10.06 -12.50
C GLY A 146 -0.25 -11.43 -11.93
N ASN A 147 0.62 -12.15 -12.65
CA ASN A 147 1.18 -13.44 -12.23
C ASN A 147 2.53 -13.27 -11.51
N THR A 148 3.12 -14.36 -11.03
CA THR A 148 4.41 -14.36 -10.30
C THR A 148 5.64 -14.51 -11.20
N GLU A 149 5.46 -14.77 -12.49
CA GLU A 149 6.55 -15.13 -13.40
C GLU A 149 7.12 -13.89 -14.11
N ASN A 150 6.25 -13.01 -14.60
CA ASN A 150 6.66 -11.86 -15.40
C ASN A 150 5.63 -10.72 -15.39
N ARG A 151 6.01 -9.57 -15.96
CA ARG A 151 5.16 -8.36 -16.05
C ARG A 151 4.06 -8.43 -17.11
N ASN A 152 3.98 -9.51 -17.89
CA ASN A 152 3.03 -9.66 -18.99
C ASN A 152 1.73 -10.35 -18.52
N ARG A 153 0.80 -10.56 -19.45
CA ARG A 153 -0.48 -11.23 -19.17
C ARG A 153 -0.25 -12.68 -18.71
N PRO A 154 -1.19 -13.26 -17.94
CA PRO A 154 -2.48 -12.69 -17.52
C PRO A 154 -2.35 -11.70 -16.35
N TRP A 155 -3.28 -10.75 -16.31
CA TRP A 155 -3.52 -9.86 -15.17
C TRP A 155 -5.01 -9.53 -15.07
N THR A 156 -5.45 -9.21 -13.86
CA THR A 156 -6.78 -8.71 -13.53
C THR A 156 -6.65 -7.26 -13.11
N ASP A 157 -7.42 -6.37 -13.74
CA ASP A 157 -7.54 -4.99 -13.31
C ASP A 157 -8.70 -4.89 -12.30
N VAL A 158 -8.41 -4.33 -11.13
CA VAL A 158 -9.34 -4.15 -10.00
C VAL A 158 -9.43 -2.66 -9.70
N GLU A 159 -10.64 -2.13 -9.61
CA GLU A 159 -10.86 -0.78 -9.10
C GLU A 159 -10.79 -0.80 -7.58
N LEU A 160 -9.76 -0.17 -7.02
CA LEU A 160 -9.64 0.03 -5.57
C LEU A 160 -10.16 1.43 -5.23
N ARG A 161 -11.17 1.48 -4.37
CA ARG A 161 -11.79 2.72 -3.86
C ARG A 161 -11.30 3.05 -2.46
N SER A 162 -11.66 4.24 -1.98
CA SER A 162 -11.43 4.62 -0.58
C SER A 162 -12.08 3.60 0.36
N GLY A 163 -11.34 3.15 1.36
CA GLY A 163 -11.76 2.15 2.34
C GLY A 163 -11.47 0.70 1.96
N ASP A 164 -10.99 0.43 0.73
CA ASP A 164 -10.75 -0.93 0.29
C ASP A 164 -9.47 -1.53 0.90
N LEU A 165 -9.56 -2.83 1.20
CA LEU A 165 -8.45 -3.69 1.56
C LEU A 165 -8.12 -4.63 0.38
N PHE A 166 -6.84 -4.80 0.10
CA PHE A 166 -6.34 -5.85 -0.78
C PHE A 166 -5.21 -6.61 -0.07
N VAL A 167 -5.32 -7.93 0.05
CA VAL A 167 -4.29 -8.79 0.67
C VAL A 167 -3.80 -9.79 -0.36
N PHE A 168 -2.49 -9.95 -0.51
CA PHE A 168 -1.91 -11.00 -1.34
C PHE A 168 -0.75 -11.70 -0.64
N GLY A 169 -0.79 -13.02 -0.60
CA GLY A 169 0.20 -13.89 0.04
C GLY A 169 0.19 -15.29 -0.57
N GLY A 170 0.87 -16.23 0.09
CA GLY A 170 0.95 -17.62 -0.39
C GLY A 170 1.36 -17.70 -1.86
N PRO A 171 0.60 -18.39 -2.73
CA PRO A 171 0.91 -18.49 -4.17
C PRO A 171 1.04 -17.14 -4.88
N SER A 172 0.38 -16.10 -4.36
CA SER A 172 0.35 -14.77 -4.94
C SER A 172 1.32 -13.79 -4.26
N ARG A 173 2.11 -14.21 -3.27
CA ARG A 173 2.98 -13.31 -2.46
C ARG A 173 3.92 -12.46 -3.32
N PHE A 174 4.43 -13.03 -4.40
CA PHE A 174 5.36 -12.37 -5.33
C PHE A 174 4.69 -12.05 -6.67
N ALA A 175 3.38 -11.81 -6.70
CA ALA A 175 2.70 -11.42 -7.94
C ALA A 175 3.16 -10.03 -8.39
N TYR A 176 3.40 -9.87 -9.69
CA TYR A 176 3.61 -8.55 -10.28
C TYR A 176 2.33 -7.72 -10.17
N HIS A 177 2.43 -6.49 -9.69
CA HIS A 177 1.27 -5.61 -9.56
C HIS A 177 1.65 -4.13 -9.71
N GLY A 178 0.66 -3.27 -9.87
CA GLY A 178 0.90 -1.83 -10.00
C GLY A 178 -0.37 -1.01 -10.07
N VAL A 179 -0.21 0.31 -10.04
CA VAL A 179 -1.29 1.29 -10.20
C VAL A 179 -1.14 1.92 -11.58
N THR A 180 -2.05 1.57 -12.49
CA THR A 180 -1.97 2.00 -13.90
C THR A 180 -2.45 3.43 -14.10
N LYS A 181 -3.47 3.84 -13.33
CA LYS A 181 -3.99 5.21 -13.25
C LYS A 181 -4.74 5.44 -11.95
N THR A 182 -4.70 6.66 -11.45
CA THR A 182 -5.65 7.19 -10.47
C THR A 182 -6.91 7.70 -11.17
N LEU A 183 -8.01 7.83 -10.43
CA LEU A 183 -9.29 8.36 -10.89
C LEU A 183 -9.61 9.62 -10.06
N PRO A 184 -9.11 10.80 -10.47
CA PRO A 184 -9.24 12.03 -9.68
C PRO A 184 -10.70 12.43 -9.41
N GLY A 185 -10.95 12.95 -8.20
CA GLY A 185 -12.27 13.47 -7.80
C GLY A 185 -13.27 12.37 -7.42
N THR A 186 -12.78 11.17 -7.12
CA THR A 186 -13.62 10.03 -6.67
C THR A 186 -13.48 9.75 -5.18
N GLY A 187 -12.52 10.38 -4.50
CA GLY A 187 -12.38 10.29 -3.05
C GLY A 187 -13.48 11.03 -2.29
N ASP A 188 -13.80 10.56 -1.09
CA ASP A 188 -14.71 11.23 -0.16
C ASP A 188 -13.94 12.26 0.69
N PRO A 189 -14.22 13.57 0.59
CA PRO A 189 -13.58 14.60 1.40
C PRO A 189 -13.78 14.40 2.91
N ALA A 190 -14.80 13.65 3.33
CA ALA A 190 -15.03 13.34 4.75
C ALA A 190 -13.91 12.48 5.36
N THR A 191 -13.12 11.77 4.54
CA THR A 191 -11.88 11.10 5.00
C THR A 191 -10.82 12.08 5.50
N GLY A 192 -10.99 13.36 5.19
CA GLY A 192 -10.02 14.42 5.41
C GLY A 192 -9.01 14.54 4.26
N LEU A 193 -8.90 13.57 3.33
CA LEU A 193 -8.03 13.67 2.16
C LEU A 193 -8.79 14.34 1.00
N ILE A 194 -8.50 15.61 0.75
CA ILE A 194 -9.25 16.43 -0.22
C ILE A 194 -8.95 16.05 -1.68
N THR A 195 -7.69 15.69 -1.97
CA THR A 195 -7.26 15.29 -3.31
C THR A 195 -6.21 14.20 -3.26
N GLY A 196 -6.13 13.41 -4.32
CA GLY A 196 -5.14 12.35 -4.46
C GLY A 196 -5.52 11.08 -3.71
N ARG A 197 -4.58 10.13 -3.69
CA ARG A 197 -4.76 8.80 -3.13
C ARG A 197 -3.64 8.45 -2.19
N LEU A 198 -3.99 7.94 -1.02
CA LEU A 198 -3.07 7.26 -0.12
C LEU A 198 -3.20 5.76 -0.27
N ASN A 199 -2.05 5.09 -0.22
CA ASN A 199 -1.94 3.65 -0.08
C ASN A 199 -0.98 3.31 1.04
N ILE A 200 -1.41 2.45 1.95
CA ILE A 200 -0.59 1.98 3.06
C ILE A 200 -0.39 0.50 2.88
N THR A 201 0.86 0.08 2.66
CA THR A 201 1.21 -1.34 2.53
C THR A 201 1.96 -1.82 3.76
N LEU A 202 1.42 -2.83 4.43
CA LEU A 202 2.04 -3.47 5.60
C LEU A 202 2.69 -4.79 5.17
N ARG A 203 3.92 -5.00 5.64
CA ARG A 203 4.77 -6.13 5.25
C ARG A 203 5.58 -6.61 6.43
N VAL A 204 6.06 -7.85 6.34
CA VAL A 204 7.00 -8.44 7.29
C VAL A 204 8.37 -8.45 6.61
N SER A 205 9.38 -7.89 7.25
CA SER A 205 10.73 -7.78 6.71
C SER A 205 11.47 -9.12 6.72
N GLY A 206 11.30 -9.92 7.78
CA GLY A 206 12.16 -11.08 8.07
C GLY A 206 13.61 -10.68 8.42
N LEU A 207 13.81 -9.44 8.85
CA LEU A 207 15.09 -8.88 9.30
C LEU A 207 15.12 -8.77 10.82
N ASP A 208 16.31 -8.90 11.40
CA ASP A 208 16.57 -8.69 12.83
C ASP A 208 16.80 -7.20 13.14
#